data_AF-A0A3D2RP72-F1
#
_entry.id   AF-A0A3D2RP72-F1
#
_cell.length_a   1.000
_cell.length_b   1.000
_cell.length_c   1.000
_cell.angle_alpha   90.00
_cell.angle_beta   90.00
_cell.angle_gamma   90.00
#
_symmetry.space_group_name_H-M   'P 1'
#
loop_
_entity.id
_entity.type
_entity.pdbx_description
1 polymer ?
#
loop_
_entity_poly.entity_id
_entity_poly.type
_entity_poly.pdbx_seq_one_letter_code
_entity_poly.pdbx_strand_id
1 'polypeptide(L)'
;PKRISWLLATVAVERLIDLLALMMTFAAVAICIRGHLEEVFPWMTDVINTATLSITAATLLVLIASLRGHRLIDWLESRLHNPHINRILEFARSFLQGTEAIRSPSTYLKILFWTVLLNLAYVGALALHFEAFDFGKRYGLGLLDALVVTTISTIGIVIPTPGGTGTYHYFSSRALHGLYGVPLEEALAFATVVHGLIYVAFLITGGPGLISLIWRKRASAPEST
;
A
#
# COMPACT_ATOMS: atom_id res chain seq x y z
N PRO A 1 -18.38 -11.11 -17.59
CA PRO A 1 -17.20 -10.41 -18.13
C PRO A 1 -17.10 -8.93 -17.73
N LYS A 2 -18.09 -8.07 -18.05
CA LYS A 2 -18.00 -6.62 -17.78
C LYS A 2 -17.91 -6.24 -16.29
N ARG A 3 -18.72 -6.84 -15.40
CA ARG A 3 -18.71 -6.50 -13.94
C ARG A 3 -17.39 -6.76 -13.22
N ILE A 4 -16.62 -7.77 -13.63
CA ILE A 4 -15.32 -8.10 -13.01
C ILE A 4 -14.27 -7.05 -13.38
N SER A 5 -14.31 -6.54 -14.62
CA SER A 5 -13.40 -5.49 -15.09
C SER A 5 -13.57 -4.18 -14.31
N TRP A 6 -14.81 -3.79 -13.99
CA TRP A 6 -15.08 -2.60 -13.16
C TRP A 6 -14.57 -2.74 -11.72
N LEU A 7 -14.78 -3.90 -11.09
CA LEU A 7 -14.29 -4.15 -9.73
C LEU A 7 -12.75 -4.11 -9.68
N LEU A 8 -12.08 -4.72 -10.66
CA LEU A 8 -10.61 -4.69 -10.75
C LEU A 8 -10.08 -3.27 -10.97
N ALA A 9 -10.77 -2.47 -11.79
CA ALA A 9 -10.38 -1.08 -12.03
C ALA A 9 -10.56 -0.20 -10.79
N THR A 10 -11.68 -0.33 -10.07
CA THR A 10 -11.90 0.40 -8.81
C THR A 10 -10.87 0.01 -7.76
N VAL A 11 -10.61 -1.29 -7.57
CA VAL A 11 -9.58 -1.76 -6.63
C VAL A 11 -8.20 -1.24 -7.03
N ALA A 12 -7.86 -1.22 -8.32
CA ALA A 12 -6.58 -0.66 -8.78
C ALA A 12 -6.45 0.83 -8.45
N VAL A 13 -7.53 1.61 -8.62
CA VAL A 13 -7.53 3.05 -8.27
C VAL A 13 -7.43 3.26 -6.77
N GLU A 14 -8.13 2.48 -5.96
CA GLU A 14 -8.00 2.50 -4.48
C GLU A 14 -6.55 2.24 -4.07
N ARG A 15 -5.91 1.19 -4.62
CA ARG A 15 -4.51 0.85 -4.34
C ARG A 15 -3.53 1.91 -4.80
N LEU A 16 -3.82 2.58 -5.92
CA LEU A 16 -3.01 3.70 -6.38
C LEU A 16 -3.10 4.86 -5.37
N ILE A 17 -4.29 5.22 -4.92
CA ILE A 17 -4.49 6.31 -3.95
C ILE A 17 -3.81 5.99 -2.61
N ASP A 18 -3.95 4.76 -2.12
CA ASP A 18 -3.27 4.31 -0.90
C ASP A 18 -1.74 4.37 -1.04
N LEU A 19 -1.20 3.94 -2.19
CA LEU A 19 0.24 4.03 -2.46
C LEU A 19 0.71 5.49 -2.49
N LEU A 20 -0.08 6.39 -3.07
CA LEU A 20 0.24 7.83 -3.08
C LEU A 20 0.21 8.42 -1.66
N ALA A 21 -0.79 8.08 -0.86
CA ALA A 21 -0.89 8.53 0.52
C ALA A 21 0.29 8.02 1.38
N LEU A 22 0.65 6.75 1.22
CA LEU A 22 1.83 6.16 1.86
C LEU A 22 3.11 6.92 1.46
N MET A 23 3.29 7.20 0.18
CA MET A 23 4.48 7.87 -0.33
C MET A 23 4.57 9.34 0.13
N MET A 24 3.44 10.05 0.20
CA MET A 24 3.39 11.40 0.79
C MET A 24 3.75 11.37 2.28
N THR A 25 3.24 10.38 3.02
CA THR A 25 3.54 10.21 4.45
C THR A 25 5.00 9.87 4.66
N PHE A 26 5.55 8.98 3.82
CA PHE A 26 6.97 8.63 3.81
C PHE A 26 7.86 9.82 3.48
N ALA A 27 7.53 10.62 2.47
CA ALA A 27 8.28 11.84 2.16
C ALA A 27 8.26 12.83 3.32
N ALA A 28 7.09 13.04 3.96
CA ALA A 28 6.97 13.91 5.12
C ALA A 28 7.84 13.41 6.30
N VAL A 29 7.76 12.12 6.63
CA VAL A 29 8.61 11.50 7.66
C VAL A 29 10.08 11.62 7.29
N ALA A 30 10.46 11.29 6.06
CA ALA A 30 11.85 11.34 5.60
C ALA A 30 12.45 12.74 5.65
N ILE A 31 11.66 13.78 5.39
CA ILE A 31 12.10 15.17 5.57
C ILE A 31 12.31 15.49 7.06
N CYS A 32 11.37 15.09 7.93
CA CYS A 32 11.44 15.37 9.36
C CYS A 32 12.61 14.68 10.07
N ILE A 33 12.96 13.45 9.69
CA ILE A 33 14.01 12.66 10.34
C ILE A 33 15.24 12.40 9.45
N ARG A 34 15.45 13.23 8.41
CA ARG A 34 16.41 12.98 7.34
C ARG A 34 17.80 12.54 7.80
N GLY A 35 18.40 13.25 8.77
CA GLY A 35 19.75 12.92 9.26
C GLY A 35 19.82 11.53 9.89
N HIS A 36 18.92 11.22 10.81
CA HIS A 36 18.84 9.90 11.45
C HIS A 36 18.48 8.80 10.44
N LEU A 37 17.64 9.11 9.45
CA LEU A 37 17.24 8.16 8.41
C LEU A 37 18.41 7.80 7.48
N GLU A 38 19.25 8.78 7.13
CA GLU A 38 20.46 8.59 6.33
C GLU A 38 21.50 7.74 7.07
N GLU A 39 21.60 7.85 8.39
CA GLU A 39 22.48 7.01 9.21
C GLU A 39 22.03 5.54 9.22
N VAL A 40 20.72 5.29 9.32
CA VAL A 40 20.17 3.92 9.39
C VAL A 40 20.02 3.28 8.00
N PHE A 41 19.64 4.08 7.00
CA PHE A 41 19.42 3.62 5.63
C PHE A 41 20.05 4.59 4.59
N PRO A 42 21.38 4.56 4.42
CA PRO A 42 22.09 5.51 3.55
C PRO A 42 21.61 5.51 2.10
N TRP A 43 21.25 4.33 1.58
CA TRP A 43 20.76 4.13 0.21
C TRP A 43 19.31 4.59 0.03
N MET A 44 18.57 4.82 1.12
CA MET A 44 17.14 5.07 1.05
C MET A 44 16.84 6.49 0.56
N THR A 45 17.73 7.45 0.77
CA THR A 45 17.56 8.83 0.30
C THR A 45 17.55 8.93 -1.23
N ASP A 46 18.42 8.16 -1.90
CA ASP A 46 18.45 8.10 -3.37
C ASP A 46 17.20 7.39 -3.92
N VAL A 47 16.74 6.35 -3.22
CA VAL A 47 15.48 5.66 -3.54
C VAL A 47 14.29 6.60 -3.32
N ILE A 48 14.27 7.40 -2.25
CA ILE A 48 13.23 8.40 -1.96
C ILE A 48 13.16 9.42 -3.10
N ASN A 49 14.28 9.99 -3.50
CA ASN A 49 14.31 11.02 -4.55
C ASN A 49 13.84 10.46 -5.90
N THR A 50 14.31 9.26 -6.26
CA THR A 50 13.95 8.59 -7.51
C THR A 50 12.49 8.15 -7.52
N ALA A 51 12.00 7.59 -6.40
CA ALA A 51 10.61 7.19 -6.24
C ALA A 51 9.68 8.40 -6.25
N THR A 52 10.02 9.48 -5.54
CA THR A 52 9.21 10.71 -5.49
C THR A 52 9.05 11.31 -6.89
N LEU A 53 10.12 11.39 -7.68
CA LEU A 53 10.05 11.88 -9.05
C LEU A 53 9.21 10.97 -9.96
N SER A 54 9.43 9.66 -9.88
CA SER A 54 8.74 8.65 -10.71
C SER A 54 7.23 8.60 -10.38
N ILE A 55 6.89 8.72 -9.10
CA ILE A 55 5.51 8.72 -8.61
C ILE A 55 4.83 10.04 -8.92
N THR A 56 5.50 11.18 -8.77
CA THR A 56 4.97 12.48 -9.19
C THR A 56 4.67 12.48 -10.68
N ALA A 57 5.58 11.92 -11.49
CA ALA A 57 5.38 11.73 -12.92
C ALA A 57 4.21 10.78 -13.22
N ALA A 58 4.09 9.65 -12.51
CA ALA A 58 2.99 8.69 -12.67
C ALA A 58 1.62 9.29 -12.28
N THR A 59 1.55 10.04 -11.16
CA THR A 59 0.34 10.73 -10.73
C THR A 59 -0.05 11.84 -11.69
N LEU A 60 0.92 12.62 -12.17
CA LEU A 60 0.68 13.62 -13.23
C LEU A 60 0.20 12.96 -14.51
N LEU A 61 0.80 11.84 -14.91
CA LEU A 61 0.38 11.07 -16.08
C LEU A 61 -1.07 10.58 -15.92
N VAL A 62 -1.43 10.03 -14.76
CA VAL A 62 -2.80 9.58 -14.46
C VAL A 62 -3.77 10.75 -14.43
N LEU A 63 -3.38 11.91 -13.87
CA LEU A 63 -4.19 13.12 -13.85
C LEU A 63 -4.41 13.68 -15.27
N ILE A 64 -3.35 13.75 -16.07
CA ILE A 64 -3.39 14.19 -17.48
C ILE A 64 -4.23 13.22 -18.32
N ALA A 65 -4.06 11.91 -18.11
CA ALA A 65 -4.87 10.88 -18.74
C ALA A 65 -6.34 10.97 -18.29
N SER A 66 -6.64 11.31 -17.04
CA SER A 66 -8.02 11.53 -16.59
C SER A 66 -8.68 12.75 -17.25
N LEU A 67 -7.90 13.78 -17.64
CA LEU A 67 -8.40 15.00 -18.27
C LEU A 67 -8.47 14.93 -19.81
N ARG A 68 -7.59 14.18 -20.47
CA ARG A 68 -7.48 14.10 -21.94
C ARG A 68 -7.30 12.69 -22.52
N GLY A 69 -7.37 11.66 -21.68
CA GLY A 69 -6.91 10.30 -22.01
C GLY A 69 -7.68 9.63 -23.12
N HIS A 70 -8.99 9.83 -23.23
CA HIS A 70 -9.75 9.27 -24.36
C HIS A 70 -9.25 9.80 -25.71
N ARG A 71 -9.00 11.11 -25.83
CA ARG A 71 -8.45 11.73 -27.03
C ARG A 71 -7.01 11.28 -27.33
N LEU A 72 -6.20 11.06 -26.30
CA LEU A 72 -4.82 10.57 -26.46
C LEU A 72 -4.79 9.10 -26.91
N ILE A 73 -5.66 8.26 -26.36
CA ILE A 73 -5.79 6.86 -26.77
C ILE A 73 -6.26 6.78 -28.23
N ASP A 74 -7.31 7.52 -28.59
CA ASP A 74 -7.81 7.56 -29.98
C ASP A 74 -6.72 8.04 -30.96
N TRP A 75 -5.90 9.03 -30.55
CA TRP A 75 -4.78 9.51 -31.37
C TRP A 75 -3.65 8.48 -31.51
N LEU A 76 -3.23 7.83 -30.42
CA LEU A 76 -2.19 6.80 -30.43
C LEU A 76 -2.63 5.58 -31.24
N GLU A 77 -3.88 5.15 -31.11
CA GLU A 77 -4.48 4.05 -31.87
C GLU A 77 -4.48 4.36 -33.37
N SER A 78 -4.80 5.60 -33.75
CA SER A 78 -4.78 6.04 -35.15
C SER A 78 -3.37 6.13 -35.78
N ARG A 79 -2.33 6.29 -34.95
CA ARG A 79 -0.94 6.50 -35.40
C ARG A 79 -0.08 5.25 -35.31
N LEU A 80 -0.34 4.38 -34.34
CA LEU A 80 0.49 3.23 -34.03
C LEU A 80 -0.29 1.94 -34.27
N HIS A 81 -0.23 1.44 -35.51
CA HIS A 81 -0.82 0.15 -35.89
C HIS A 81 0.09 -1.00 -35.44
N ASN A 82 0.11 -1.29 -34.14
CA ASN A 82 0.85 -2.43 -33.58
C ASN A 82 -0.04 -3.21 -32.60
N PRO A 83 -0.18 -4.55 -32.76
CA PRO A 83 -1.05 -5.38 -31.91
C PRO A 83 -0.66 -5.38 -30.42
N HIS A 84 0.62 -5.19 -30.07
CA HIS A 84 1.03 -5.02 -28.68
C HIS A 84 0.59 -3.68 -28.10
N ILE A 85 0.61 -2.63 -28.92
CA ILE A 85 0.16 -1.28 -28.53
C ILE A 85 -1.35 -1.27 -28.37
N ASN A 86 -2.12 -1.91 -29.25
CA ASN A 86 -3.58 -2.00 -29.11
C ASN A 86 -3.99 -2.69 -27.80
N ARG A 87 -3.29 -3.75 -27.38
CA ARG A 87 -3.56 -4.42 -26.09
C ARG A 87 -3.26 -3.50 -24.88
N ILE A 88 -2.21 -2.68 -24.96
CA ILE A 88 -1.89 -1.67 -23.95
C ILE A 88 -2.93 -0.53 -23.96
N LEU A 89 -3.38 -0.08 -25.13
CA LEU A 89 -4.39 0.96 -25.30
C LEU A 89 -5.77 0.50 -24.81
N GLU A 90 -6.16 -0.75 -25.04
CA GLU A 90 -7.39 -1.34 -24.48
C GLU A 90 -7.36 -1.40 -22.95
N PHE A 91 -6.22 -1.78 -22.37
CA PHE A 91 -6.00 -1.75 -20.93
C PHE A 91 -6.10 -0.31 -20.40
N ALA A 92 -5.45 0.65 -21.06
CA ALA A 92 -5.51 2.06 -20.71
C ALA A 92 -6.93 2.64 -20.82
N ARG A 93 -7.69 2.25 -21.84
CA ARG A 93 -9.08 2.69 -22.06
C ARG A 93 -10.00 2.13 -20.96
N SER A 94 -9.79 0.88 -20.55
CA SER A 94 -10.49 0.25 -19.42
C SER A 94 -10.14 0.91 -18.08
N PHE A 95 -8.87 1.28 -17.88
CA PHE A 95 -8.42 2.03 -16.71
C PHE A 95 -9.08 3.42 -16.64
N LEU A 96 -9.09 4.16 -17.77
CA LEU A 96 -9.77 5.46 -17.84
C LEU A 96 -11.26 5.35 -17.52
N GLN A 97 -11.97 4.37 -18.09
CA GLN A 97 -13.38 4.12 -17.76
C GLN A 97 -13.56 3.85 -16.26
N GLY A 98 -12.67 3.07 -15.63
CA GLY A 98 -12.67 2.86 -14.18
C GLY A 98 -12.50 4.14 -13.38
N THR A 99 -11.62 5.05 -13.82
CA THR A 99 -11.46 6.37 -13.18
C THR A 99 -12.68 7.27 -13.39
N GLU A 100 -13.41 7.15 -14.50
CA GLU A 100 -14.65 7.89 -14.74
C GLU A 100 -15.79 7.46 -13.80
N ALA A 101 -15.82 6.20 -13.33
CA ALA A 101 -16.77 5.77 -12.30
C ALA A 101 -16.51 6.44 -10.93
N ILE A 102 -15.30 6.97 -10.72
CA ILE A 102 -14.86 7.61 -9.47
C ILE A 102 -14.96 9.15 -9.54
N ARG A 103 -15.38 9.71 -10.70
CA ARG A 103 -15.32 11.15 -11.04
C ARG A 103 -16.20 12.08 -10.19
N SER A 104 -16.89 11.59 -9.16
CA SER A 104 -17.59 12.45 -8.21
C SER A 104 -16.60 12.97 -7.16
N PRO A 105 -16.50 14.30 -6.94
CA PRO A 105 -15.65 14.86 -5.88
C PRO A 105 -15.94 14.25 -4.50
N SER A 106 -17.20 13.89 -4.25
CA SER A 106 -17.62 13.20 -3.02
C SER A 106 -16.97 11.81 -2.88
N THR A 107 -16.77 11.08 -3.98
CA THR A 107 -16.12 9.76 -3.97
C THR A 107 -14.64 9.90 -3.65
N TYR A 108 -13.94 10.85 -4.25
CA TYR A 108 -12.53 11.13 -3.94
C TYR A 108 -12.32 11.51 -2.47
N LEU A 109 -13.18 12.40 -1.93
CA LEU A 109 -13.12 12.76 -0.51
C LEU A 109 -13.36 11.55 0.41
N LYS A 110 -14.29 10.66 0.05
CA LYS A 110 -14.53 9.42 0.80
C LYS A 110 -13.32 8.50 0.79
N ILE A 111 -12.72 8.27 -0.38
CA ILE A 111 -11.52 7.43 -0.50
C ILE A 111 -10.40 8.03 0.35
N LEU A 112 -10.11 9.32 0.19
CA LEU A 112 -9.08 10.01 0.98
C LEU A 112 -9.35 9.91 2.49
N PHE A 113 -10.59 10.14 2.92
CA PHE A 113 -10.99 10.00 4.32
C PHE A 113 -10.71 8.58 4.84
N TRP A 114 -11.12 7.55 4.10
CA TRP A 114 -10.88 6.16 4.50
C TRP A 114 -9.39 5.80 4.48
N THR A 115 -8.63 6.27 3.50
CA THR A 115 -7.17 6.06 3.44
C THR A 115 -6.48 6.69 4.65
N VAL A 116 -6.82 7.94 5.00
CA VAL A 116 -6.27 8.60 6.19
C VAL A 116 -6.68 7.87 7.45
N LEU A 117 -7.95 7.50 7.59
CA LEU A 117 -8.46 6.79 8.76
C LEU A 117 -7.79 5.42 8.95
N LEU A 118 -7.59 4.67 7.87
CA LEU A 118 -6.88 3.39 7.89
C LEU A 118 -5.42 3.57 8.28
N ASN A 119 -4.73 4.58 7.74
CA ASN A 119 -3.35 4.88 8.13
C ASN A 119 -3.25 5.24 9.61
N LEU A 120 -4.13 6.10 10.12
CA LEU A 120 -4.19 6.44 11.54
C LEU A 120 -4.49 5.21 12.41
N ALA A 121 -5.36 4.31 11.96
CA ALA A 121 -5.63 3.06 12.65
C ALA A 121 -4.39 2.15 12.70
N TYR A 122 -3.61 2.06 11.61
CA TYR A 122 -2.35 1.30 11.61
C TYR A 122 -1.30 1.89 12.55
N VAL A 123 -1.16 3.21 12.58
CA VAL A 123 -0.26 3.92 13.50
C VAL A 123 -0.70 3.73 14.94
N GLY A 124 -2.00 3.90 15.23
CA GLY A 124 -2.57 3.68 16.56
C GLY A 124 -2.41 2.23 17.02
N ALA A 125 -2.62 1.27 16.13
CA ALA A 125 -2.36 -0.14 16.42
C ALA A 125 -0.88 -0.36 16.78
N LEU A 126 0.08 0.17 16.02
CA LEU A 126 1.50 0.02 16.35
C LEU A 126 1.86 0.67 17.68
N ALA A 127 1.30 1.84 18.00
CA ALA A 127 1.48 2.48 19.31
C ALA A 127 0.96 1.60 20.45
N LEU A 128 -0.18 0.91 20.28
CA LEU A 128 -0.66 -0.07 21.27
C LEU A 128 0.30 -1.26 21.43
N HIS A 129 0.94 -1.71 20.34
CA HIS A 129 1.97 -2.74 20.44
C HIS A 129 3.21 -2.25 21.19
N PHE A 130 3.61 -0.98 21.05
CA PHE A 130 4.70 -0.41 21.85
C PHE A 130 4.39 -0.43 23.34
N GLU A 131 3.16 -0.09 23.74
CA GLU A 131 2.72 -0.22 25.14
C GLU A 131 2.74 -1.68 25.62
N ALA A 132 2.28 -2.62 24.79
CA ALA A 132 2.29 -4.05 25.12
C ALA A 132 3.71 -4.61 25.33
N PHE A 133 4.71 -4.06 24.65
CA PHE A 133 6.12 -4.41 24.80
C PHE A 133 6.88 -3.52 25.80
N ASP A 134 6.19 -2.59 26.47
CA ASP A 134 6.76 -1.60 27.39
C ASP A 134 7.82 -0.68 26.74
N PHE A 135 7.78 -0.52 25.41
CA PHE A 135 8.72 0.30 24.66
C PHE A 135 8.56 1.80 24.96
N GLY A 136 7.34 2.24 25.31
CA GLY A 136 7.11 3.61 25.78
C GLY A 136 7.92 3.94 27.03
N LYS A 137 8.00 3.03 28.01
CA LYS A 137 8.78 3.25 29.24
C LYS A 137 10.28 3.05 29.05
N ARG A 138 10.66 2.06 28.25
CA ARG A 138 12.08 1.64 28.11
C ARG A 138 12.88 2.49 27.13
N TYR A 139 12.22 2.99 26.08
CA TYR A 139 12.87 3.65 24.96
C TYR A 139 12.19 4.98 24.58
N GLY A 140 11.11 5.36 25.26
CA GLY A 140 10.40 6.62 25.01
C GLY A 140 9.52 6.62 23.77
N LEU A 141 9.18 5.46 23.19
CA LEU A 141 8.39 5.39 21.96
C LEU A 141 6.93 5.75 22.22
N GLY A 142 6.43 6.74 21.47
CA GLY A 142 5.04 7.17 21.46
C GLY A 142 4.39 7.10 20.07
N LEU A 143 3.32 7.87 19.90
CA LEU A 143 2.50 7.86 18.69
C LEU A 143 3.26 8.37 17.44
N LEU A 144 4.13 9.37 17.60
CA LEU A 144 4.95 9.89 16.50
C LEU A 144 5.99 8.85 16.05
N ASP A 145 6.58 8.12 16.98
CA ASP A 145 7.54 7.07 16.67
C ASP A 145 6.84 5.89 15.99
N ALA A 146 5.60 5.60 16.38
CA ALA A 146 4.76 4.62 15.71
C ALA A 146 4.47 5.04 14.26
N LEU A 147 4.19 6.33 14.01
CA LEU A 147 4.04 6.85 12.65
C LEU A 147 5.31 6.61 11.82
N VAL A 148 6.49 6.91 12.37
CA VAL A 148 7.78 6.70 11.70
C VAL A 148 8.01 5.22 11.40
N VAL A 149 7.88 4.35 12.40
CA VAL A 149 8.15 2.91 12.26
C VAL A 149 7.13 2.26 11.32
N THR A 150 5.84 2.58 11.40
CA THR A 150 4.82 2.11 10.44
C THR A 150 5.18 2.53 9.03
N THR A 151 5.59 3.79 8.85
CA THR A 151 5.91 4.35 7.55
C THR A 151 7.11 3.66 6.91
N ILE A 152 8.22 3.48 7.66
CA ILE A 152 9.42 2.78 7.18
C ILE A 152 9.12 1.29 6.93
N SER A 153 8.40 0.63 7.84
CA SER A 153 8.08 -0.80 7.73
C SER A 153 7.20 -1.12 6.52
N THR A 154 6.29 -0.21 6.16
CA THR A 154 5.38 -0.39 5.03
C THR A 154 6.11 -0.41 3.68
N ILE A 155 7.29 0.21 3.57
CA ILE A 155 8.17 0.05 2.39
C ILE A 155 8.47 -1.43 2.16
N GLY A 156 8.72 -2.17 3.24
CA GLY A 156 8.98 -3.61 3.19
C GLY A 156 7.81 -4.43 2.66
N ILE A 157 6.57 -3.93 2.80
CA ILE A 157 5.35 -4.58 2.29
C ILE A 157 5.14 -4.28 0.80
N VAL A 158 5.59 -3.11 0.33
CA VAL A 158 5.52 -2.73 -1.09
C VAL A 158 6.47 -3.58 -1.94
N ILE A 159 7.60 -4.01 -1.37
CA ILE A 159 8.50 -4.95 -2.04
C ILE A 159 7.78 -6.30 -2.20
N PRO A 160 7.73 -6.88 -3.42
CA PRO A 160 6.90 -8.05 -3.73
C PRO A 160 7.50 -9.36 -3.19
N THR A 161 7.60 -9.46 -1.87
CA THR A 161 7.91 -10.70 -1.15
C THR A 161 6.61 -11.40 -0.72
N PRO A 162 6.61 -12.73 -0.54
CA PRO A 162 5.42 -13.45 -0.07
C PRO A 162 4.90 -12.86 1.24
N GLY A 163 3.74 -12.20 1.18
CA GLY A 163 3.14 -11.52 2.33
C GLY A 163 3.97 -10.38 2.92
N GLY A 164 4.94 -9.80 2.20
CA GLY A 164 5.84 -8.78 2.77
C GLY A 164 6.85 -9.35 3.78
N THR A 165 6.96 -10.68 3.89
CA THR A 165 7.81 -11.37 4.88
C THR A 165 9.29 -11.15 4.59
N GLY A 166 10.10 -11.07 5.64
CA GLY A 166 11.54 -10.77 5.56
C GLY A 166 11.81 -9.27 5.37
N THR A 167 11.27 -8.67 4.31
CA THR A 167 11.42 -7.22 4.03
C THR A 167 10.76 -6.38 5.12
N TYR A 168 9.52 -6.67 5.51
CA TYR A 168 8.88 -6.01 6.65
C TYR A 168 9.74 -6.12 7.94
N HIS A 169 10.22 -7.33 8.25
CA HIS A 169 11.02 -7.56 9.46
C HIS A 169 12.33 -6.79 9.42
N TYR A 170 12.98 -6.72 8.26
CA TYR A 170 14.20 -5.96 8.06
C TYR A 170 13.97 -4.48 8.34
N PHE A 171 13.01 -3.84 7.66
CA PHE A 171 12.77 -2.40 7.83
C PHE A 171 12.25 -2.04 9.22
N SER A 172 11.32 -2.83 9.76
CA SER A 172 10.77 -2.60 11.10
C SER A 172 11.84 -2.72 12.18
N SER A 173 12.62 -3.81 12.16
CA SER A 173 13.66 -4.02 13.17
C SER A 173 14.81 -3.02 13.07
N ARG A 174 15.21 -2.64 11.84
CA ARG A 174 16.27 -1.64 11.62
C ARG A 174 15.83 -0.24 11.98
N ALA A 175 14.57 0.14 11.73
CA ALA A 175 14.02 1.40 12.19
C ALA A 175 14.03 1.47 13.73
N LEU A 176 13.51 0.44 14.41
CA LEU A 176 13.51 0.36 15.87
C LEU A 176 14.91 0.39 16.47
N HIS A 177 15.84 -0.38 15.89
CA HIS A 177 17.21 -0.46 16.39
C HIS A 177 18.00 0.80 16.12
N GLY A 178 18.00 1.27 14.88
CA GLY A 178 18.85 2.37 14.44
C GLY A 178 18.35 3.75 14.87
N LEU A 179 17.03 3.96 14.93
CA LEU A 179 16.47 5.27 15.29
C LEU A 179 16.19 5.41 16.80
N TYR A 180 15.88 4.30 17.49
CA TYR A 180 15.40 4.33 18.87
C TYR A 180 16.24 3.49 19.83
N GLY A 181 17.32 2.84 19.36
CA GLY A 181 18.23 2.10 20.22
C GLY A 181 17.69 0.78 20.78
N VAL A 182 16.55 0.28 20.27
CA VAL A 182 16.02 -1.03 20.67
C VAL A 182 17.04 -2.11 20.27
N PRO A 183 17.40 -3.06 21.15
CA PRO A 183 18.25 -4.19 20.80
C PRO A 183 17.69 -4.92 19.57
N LEU A 184 18.54 -5.24 18.59
CA LEU A 184 18.08 -5.78 17.31
C LEU A 184 17.28 -7.07 17.46
N GLU A 185 17.67 -7.94 18.40
CA GLU A 185 16.98 -9.19 18.72
C GLU A 185 15.54 -8.94 19.19
N GLU A 186 15.38 -7.95 20.08
CA GLU A 186 14.08 -7.53 20.59
C GLU A 186 13.23 -6.85 19.51
N ALA A 187 13.85 -6.01 18.66
CA ALA A 187 13.20 -5.38 17.54
C ALA A 187 12.69 -6.41 16.49
N LEU A 188 13.46 -7.47 16.24
CA LEU A 188 13.06 -8.59 15.37
C LEU A 188 11.93 -9.42 15.99
N ALA A 189 11.98 -9.67 17.30
CA ALA A 189 10.91 -10.35 18.02
C ALA A 189 9.61 -9.54 17.95
N PHE A 190 9.69 -8.23 18.20
CA PHE A 190 8.57 -7.30 18.04
C PHE A 190 7.98 -7.35 16.63
N ALA A 191 8.82 -7.18 15.60
CA ALA A 191 8.37 -7.21 14.20
C ALA A 191 7.69 -8.54 13.86
N THR A 192 8.19 -9.66 14.41
CA THR A 192 7.61 -10.99 14.19
C THR A 192 6.25 -11.15 14.84
N VAL A 193 6.09 -10.71 16.08
CA VAL A 193 4.81 -10.77 16.79
C VAL A 193 3.77 -9.89 16.09
N VAL A 194 4.11 -8.64 15.78
CA VAL A 194 3.19 -7.71 15.11
C VAL A 194 2.77 -8.23 13.73
N HIS A 195 3.73 -8.72 12.93
CA HIS A 195 3.44 -9.26 11.60
C HIS A 195 2.58 -10.52 11.69
N GLY A 196 2.88 -11.42 12.64
CA GLY A 196 2.10 -12.63 12.88
C GLY A 196 0.66 -12.34 13.33
N LEU A 197 0.47 -11.35 14.20
CA LEU A 197 -0.87 -10.95 14.69
C LEU A 197 -1.78 -10.48 13.56
N ILE A 198 -1.25 -9.79 12.55
CA ILE A 198 -2.01 -9.38 11.36
C ILE A 198 -2.60 -10.60 10.64
N TYR A 199 -1.80 -11.66 10.45
CA TYR A 199 -2.29 -12.88 9.81
C TYR A 199 -3.30 -13.63 10.67
N VAL A 200 -3.08 -13.69 11.99
CA VAL A 200 -4.06 -14.28 12.91
C VAL A 200 -5.40 -13.54 12.80
N ALA A 201 -5.38 -12.21 12.79
CA ALA A 201 -6.57 -11.40 12.60
C ALA A 201 -7.27 -11.69 11.26
N PHE A 202 -6.51 -11.76 10.16
CA PHE A 202 -7.07 -12.10 8.84
C PHE A 202 -7.66 -13.50 8.77
N LEU A 203 -7.03 -14.49 9.41
CA LEU A 203 -7.55 -15.84 9.46
C LEU A 203 -8.86 -15.91 10.25
N ILE A 204 -8.94 -15.20 11.38
CA ILE A 204 -10.15 -15.17 12.23
C ILE A 204 -11.30 -14.44 11.53
N THR A 205 -11.05 -13.29 10.89
CA THR A 205 -12.13 -12.49 10.29
C THR A 205 -12.49 -12.94 8.87
N GLY A 206 -11.50 -13.25 8.03
CA GLY A 206 -11.69 -13.63 6.63
C GLY A 206 -11.89 -15.12 6.40
N GLY A 207 -11.30 -15.97 7.23
CA GLY A 207 -11.38 -17.43 7.13
C GLY A 207 -12.82 -17.97 7.09
N PRO A 208 -13.72 -17.57 8.02
CA PRO A 208 -15.11 -18.02 8.00
C PRO A 208 -15.85 -17.68 6.71
N GLY A 209 -15.62 -16.47 6.17
CA GLY A 209 -16.20 -16.04 4.90
C GLY A 209 -15.72 -16.90 3.72
N LEU A 210 -14.42 -17.19 3.66
CA LEU A 210 -13.84 -18.05 2.64
C LEU A 210 -14.38 -19.48 2.72
N ILE A 211 -14.46 -20.05 3.91
CA ILE A 211 -15.02 -21.39 4.14
C ILE A 211 -16.48 -21.44 3.68
N SER A 212 -17.28 -20.43 4.05
CA SER A 212 -18.68 -20.32 3.62
C SER A 212 -18.80 -20.27 2.09
N LEU A 213 -17.93 -19.50 1.42
CA LEU A 213 -17.92 -19.39 -0.04
C LEU A 213 -17.57 -20.72 -0.72
N ILE A 214 -16.55 -21.41 -0.22
CA ILE A 214 -16.11 -22.71 -0.75
C ILE A 214 -17.22 -23.75 -0.60
N TRP A 215 -17.89 -23.80 0.57
CA TRP A 215 -19.01 -24.71 0.80
C TRP A 215 -20.20 -24.42 -0.10
N ARG A 216 -20.58 -23.14 -0.28
CA ARG A 216 -21.64 -22.75 -1.21
C ARG A 216 -21.32 -23.16 -2.65
N LYS A 217 -20.07 -22.94 -3.11
CA LYS A 217 -19.63 -23.29 -4.46
C LYS A 217 -19.69 -24.81 -4.71
N ARG A 218 -19.29 -25.63 -3.72
CA ARG A 218 -19.39 -27.09 -3.78
C ARG A 218 -20.84 -27.58 -3.81
N ALA A 219 -21.73 -26.99 -3.01
CA ALA A 219 -23.15 -27.36 -2.97
C ALA A 219 -23.91 -27.02 -4.27
N SER A 220 -23.42 -26.06 -5.05
CA SER A 220 -24.01 -25.63 -6.33
C SER A 220 -23.38 -26.29 -7.57
N ALA A 221 -22.43 -27.21 -7.41
CA ALA A 221 -21.87 -27.94 -8.56
C ALA A 221 -22.85 -29.03 -9.00
N PRO A 222 -23.30 -29.08 -10.27
CA PRO A 222 -24.18 -30.14 -10.75
C PRO A 222 -23.47 -31.49 -10.63
N GLU A 223 -24.18 -32.51 -10.15
CA GLU A 223 -23.69 -33.88 -10.12
C GLU A 223 -23.30 -34.29 -11.54
N SER A 224 -22.00 -34.55 -11.75
CA SER A 224 -21.52 -35.15 -12.98
C SER A 224 -22.00 -36.61 -13.00
N THR A 225 -23.11 -36.85 -13.70
CA THR A 225 -23.57 -38.19 -14.11
C THR A 225 -22.67 -38.76 -15.19
#